data_AF-A0A6B2FZJ6-F1
#
_entry.id   AF-A0A6B2FZJ6-F1
#
_cell.length_a   1.000
_cell.length_b   1.000
_cell.length_c   1.000
_cell.angle_alpha   90.00
_cell.angle_beta   90.00
_cell.angle_gamma   90.00
#
_symmetry.space_group_name_H-M   'P 1'
#
loop_
_entity.id
_entity.type
_entity.pdbx_description
1 polymer ?
#
loop_
_entity_poly.entity_id
_entity_poly.type
_entity_poly.pdbx_seq_one_letter_code
_entity_poly.pdbx_strand_id
1 'polypeptide(L)'
;GKELIELLSECEKYIDNIDEFAQEVSSSLTEFELKNIYLLNKINNKHKDVEKLIDQSTEIIEKHEQRLYMYEKSLVNIRSNFEELEMFSVWEQKQNNQLSLFKELSNIIRILDIDIQEMDSFFNLNAQTLPPLMMDFCFKLVEVSNRNLPPGVTKILAVETQLKNVDTIISEFCLRFSCFIDNLIRKNIKSANISSKPNSHPEIHQIINVYTPVVAIVKNLNPINFSEIYSNYSRLFEELYIKEWKIYIDGLIKKIPVNETGKYLKHDQSDLYRDADEFKGRDQKVSDVKPSL
;
A
#
# COMPACT_ATOMS: atom_id res chain seq x y z
N GLY A 1 100.91 65.74 87.84
CA GLY A 1 99.94 66.45 88.70
C GLY A 1 98.75 66.92 87.88
N LYS A 2 98.89 68.03 87.14
CA LYS A 2 97.84 68.56 86.26
C LYS A 2 97.51 67.65 85.06
N GLU A 3 98.52 67.08 84.40
CA GLU A 3 98.33 66.20 83.24
C GLU A 3 97.51 64.93 83.55
N LEU A 4 97.58 64.40 84.77
CA LEU A 4 96.81 63.22 85.18
C LEU A 4 95.32 63.55 85.38
N ILE A 5 95.02 64.77 85.83
CA ILE A 5 93.66 65.26 86.05
C ILE A 5 92.98 65.56 84.70
N GLU A 6 93.74 66.10 83.74
CA GLU A 6 93.27 66.28 82.35
C GLU A 6 92.98 64.93 81.69
N LEU A 7 93.88 63.95 81.82
CA LEU A 7 93.68 62.60 81.29
C LEU A 7 92.44 61.91 81.91
N LEU A 8 92.26 62.03 83.24
CA LEU A 8 91.08 61.50 83.93
C LEU A 8 89.79 62.18 83.46
N SER A 9 89.81 63.51 83.25
CA SER A 9 88.66 64.24 82.71
C SER A 9 88.35 63.88 81.26
N GLU A 10 89.36 63.62 80.43
CA GLU A 10 89.15 63.09 79.09
C GLU A 10 88.57 61.66 79.14
N CYS A 11 89.09 60.79 80.01
CA CYS A 11 88.55 59.45 80.21
C CYS A 11 87.09 59.47 80.69
N GLU A 12 86.71 60.34 81.63
CA GLU A 12 85.32 60.51 82.07
C GLU A 12 84.42 60.95 80.91
N LYS A 13 84.85 61.93 80.09
CA LYS A 13 84.10 62.31 78.88
C LYS A 13 83.95 61.18 77.87
N TYR A 14 84.97 60.32 77.73
CA TYR A 14 84.88 59.14 76.88
C TYR A 14 83.92 58.10 77.44
N ILE A 15 83.87 57.91 78.77
CA ILE A 15 82.92 57.01 79.43
C ILE A 15 81.49 57.52 79.26
N ASP A 16 81.24 58.80 79.53
CA ASP A 16 79.91 59.41 79.35
C ASP A 16 79.42 59.30 77.90
N ASN A 17 80.31 59.54 76.91
CA ASN A 17 79.98 59.37 75.49
C ASN A 17 79.69 57.91 75.12
N ILE A 18 80.38 56.94 75.75
CA ILE A 18 80.11 55.51 75.53
C ILE A 18 78.77 55.12 76.15
N ASP A 19 78.44 55.65 77.32
CA ASP A 19 77.16 55.39 77.99
C ASP A 19 75.99 56.01 77.21
N GLU A 20 76.14 57.24 76.70
CA GLU A 20 75.16 57.89 75.82
C GLU A 20 74.97 57.09 74.52
N PHE A 21 76.05 56.62 73.90
CA PHE A 21 75.99 55.75 72.73
C PHE A 21 75.32 54.39 73.01
N ALA A 22 75.64 53.76 74.14
CA ALA A 22 75.01 52.50 74.55
C ALA A 22 73.50 52.69 74.78
N GLN A 23 73.10 53.83 75.33
CA GLN A 23 71.71 54.18 75.54
C GLN A 23 70.97 54.45 74.22
N GLU A 24 71.57 55.17 73.27
CA GLU A 24 71.03 55.34 71.92
C GLU A 24 70.87 54.01 71.17
N VAL A 25 71.86 53.13 71.27
CA VAL A 25 71.81 51.79 70.66
C VAL A 25 70.71 50.95 71.29
N SER A 26 70.58 50.96 72.61
CA SER A 26 69.52 50.24 73.34
C SER A 26 68.12 50.75 72.96
N SER A 27 67.95 52.07 72.85
CA SER A 27 66.69 52.68 72.40
C SER A 27 66.38 52.31 70.95
N SER A 28 67.38 52.36 70.06
CA SER A 28 67.20 52.00 68.64
C SER A 28 66.89 50.52 68.45
N LEU A 29 67.51 49.65 69.24
CA LEU A 29 67.26 48.21 69.22
C LEU A 29 65.84 47.89 69.70
N THR A 30 65.40 48.51 70.80
CA THR A 30 64.03 48.32 71.31
C THR A 30 62.97 48.84 70.33
N GLU A 31 63.19 49.99 69.69
CA GLU A 31 62.31 50.45 68.61
C GLU A 31 62.28 49.49 67.41
N PHE A 32 63.42 48.93 67.03
CA PHE A 32 63.52 47.97 65.95
C PHE A 32 62.78 46.66 66.30
N GLU A 33 62.94 46.15 67.51
CA GLU A 33 62.24 44.96 68.01
C GLU A 33 60.72 45.17 68.02
N LEU A 34 60.24 46.32 68.49
CA LEU A 34 58.82 46.67 68.47
C LEU A 34 58.27 46.73 67.04
N LYS A 35 59.00 47.36 66.10
CA LYS A 35 58.63 47.37 64.68
C LYS A 35 58.59 45.97 64.09
N ASN A 36 59.56 45.12 64.44
CA ASN A 36 59.63 43.76 63.92
C ASN A 36 58.45 42.91 64.42
N ILE A 37 58.13 42.96 65.72
CA ILE A 37 56.96 42.28 66.29
C ILE A 37 55.66 42.78 65.63
N TYR A 38 55.53 44.10 65.41
CA TYR A 38 54.37 44.66 64.72
C TYR A 38 54.24 44.14 63.28
N LEU A 39 55.34 44.12 62.53
CA LEU A 39 55.35 43.59 61.16
C LEU A 39 55.04 42.09 61.13
N LEU A 40 55.62 41.31 62.03
CA LEU A 40 55.36 39.89 62.15
C LEU A 40 53.89 39.61 62.49
N ASN A 41 53.30 40.37 63.41
CA ASN A 41 51.88 40.28 63.74
C ASN A 41 51.00 40.67 62.55
N LYS A 42 51.36 41.72 61.80
CA LYS A 42 50.64 42.14 60.59
C LYS A 42 50.68 41.06 59.51
N ILE A 43 51.82 40.38 59.34
CA ILE A 43 51.97 39.26 58.41
C ILE A 43 51.12 38.06 58.87
N ASN A 44 51.19 37.69 60.15
CA ASN A 44 50.39 36.60 60.70
C ASN A 44 48.87 36.85 60.57
N ASN A 45 48.42 38.09 60.76
CA ASN A 45 47.02 38.43 60.54
C ASN A 45 46.62 38.26 59.07
N LYS A 46 47.45 38.74 58.13
CA LYS A 46 47.22 38.51 56.69
C LYS A 46 47.24 37.02 56.32
N HIS A 47 48.12 36.24 56.92
CA HIS A 47 48.17 34.79 56.72
C HIS A 47 46.85 34.13 57.14
N LYS A 48 46.32 34.50 58.32
CA LYS A 48 45.02 34.01 58.80
C LYS A 48 43.86 34.39 57.87
N ASP A 49 43.89 35.58 57.28
CA ASP A 49 42.87 35.99 56.31
C ASP A 49 42.95 35.17 55.02
N VAL A 50 44.16 34.84 54.56
CA VAL A 50 44.38 33.95 53.41
C VAL A 50 43.94 32.53 53.71
N GLU A 51 44.27 31.98 54.89
CA GLU A 51 43.77 30.66 55.32
C GLU A 51 42.25 30.59 55.30
N LYS A 52 41.55 31.62 55.80
CA LYS A 52 40.08 31.68 55.73
C LYS A 52 39.55 31.68 54.31
N LEU A 53 40.20 32.39 53.38
CA LEU A 53 39.80 32.39 51.97
C LEU A 53 40.04 31.03 51.31
N ILE A 54 41.12 30.34 51.70
CA ILE A 54 41.40 28.97 51.25
C ILE A 54 40.30 28.04 51.76
N ASP A 55 39.96 28.09 53.05
CA ASP A 55 38.91 27.27 53.66
C ASP A 55 37.53 27.52 53.01
N GLN A 56 37.22 28.77 52.69
CA GLN A 56 35.99 29.10 51.97
C GLN A 56 36.00 28.57 50.53
N SER A 57 37.15 28.67 49.85
CA SER A 57 37.30 28.15 48.49
C SER A 57 37.20 26.63 48.46
N THR A 58 37.76 25.92 49.43
CA THR A 58 37.67 24.45 49.52
C THR A 58 36.22 24.01 49.77
N GLU A 59 35.49 24.69 50.66
CA GLU A 59 34.06 24.41 50.88
C GLU A 59 33.21 24.63 49.61
N ILE A 60 33.51 25.68 48.83
CA ILE A 60 32.84 25.96 47.56
C ILE A 60 33.16 24.87 46.53
N ILE A 61 34.42 24.44 46.44
CA ILE A 61 34.84 23.36 45.54
C ILE A 61 34.13 22.06 45.89
N GLU A 62 34.07 21.68 47.17
CA GLU A 62 33.35 20.47 47.62
C GLU A 62 31.85 20.52 47.24
N LYS A 63 31.19 21.68 47.42
CA LYS A 63 29.79 21.85 46.99
C LYS A 63 29.63 21.68 45.48
N HIS A 64 30.59 22.18 44.70
CA HIS A 64 30.59 22.02 43.25
C HIS A 64 30.82 20.57 42.83
N GLU A 65 31.75 19.86 43.47
CA GLU A 65 31.99 18.43 43.22
C GLU A 65 30.75 17.60 43.53
N GLN A 66 30.09 17.84 44.67
CA GLN A 66 28.84 17.15 45.01
C GLN A 66 27.75 17.41 43.98
N ARG A 67 27.63 18.65 43.50
CA ARG A 67 26.64 19.01 42.47
C ARG A 67 26.96 18.38 41.12
N LEU A 68 28.24 18.32 40.73
CA LEU A 68 28.70 17.62 39.53
C LEU A 68 28.40 16.13 39.62
N TYR A 69 28.64 15.50 40.77
CA TYR A 69 28.30 14.10 41.01
C TYR A 69 26.78 13.84 40.87
N MET A 70 25.93 14.73 41.38
CA MET A 70 24.48 14.61 41.22
C MET A 70 24.04 14.77 39.76
N TYR A 71 24.69 15.65 39.00
CA TYR A 71 24.43 15.80 37.57
C TYR A 71 24.90 14.58 36.78
N GLU A 72 26.07 14.03 37.08
CA GLU A 72 26.57 12.81 36.45
C GLU A 72 25.63 11.64 36.70
N LYS A 73 25.18 11.44 37.95
CA LYS A 73 24.18 10.43 38.29
C LYS A 73 22.86 10.62 37.54
N SER A 74 22.40 11.88 37.41
CA SER A 74 21.18 12.19 36.65
C SER A 74 21.35 11.91 35.16
N LEU A 75 22.52 12.22 34.59
CA LEU A 75 22.83 11.95 33.18
C LEU A 75 22.87 10.45 32.89
N VAL A 76 23.48 9.65 33.77
CA VAL A 76 23.46 8.18 33.65
C VAL A 76 22.02 7.67 33.65
N ASN A 77 21.17 8.16 34.57
CA ASN A 77 19.78 7.75 34.66
C ASN A 77 18.96 8.15 33.42
N ILE A 78 19.14 9.38 32.91
CA ILE A 78 18.49 9.84 31.68
C ILE A 78 18.92 8.98 30.49
N ARG A 79 20.21 8.65 30.40
CA ARG A 79 20.73 7.82 29.33
C ARG A 79 20.14 6.41 29.36
N SER A 80 20.07 5.77 30.53
CA SER A 80 19.41 4.46 30.67
C SER A 80 17.94 4.51 30.28
N ASN A 81 17.20 5.54 30.73
CA ASN A 81 15.79 5.71 30.34
C ASN A 81 15.62 5.93 28.83
N PHE A 82 16.55 6.66 28.21
CA PHE A 82 16.52 6.89 26.77
C PHE A 82 16.79 5.59 25.98
N GLU A 83 17.76 4.79 26.41
CA GLU A 83 18.04 3.46 25.82
C GLU A 83 16.80 2.54 25.93
N GLU A 84 16.08 2.55 27.05
CA GLU A 84 14.83 1.79 27.21
C GLU A 84 13.70 2.28 26.28
N LEU A 85 13.57 3.61 26.12
CA LEU A 85 12.57 4.20 25.23
C LEU A 85 12.86 3.95 23.75
N GLU A 86 14.13 4.02 23.33
CA GLU A 86 14.52 3.64 21.97
C GLU A 86 14.14 2.19 21.69
N MET A 87 14.45 1.28 22.60
CA MET A 87 14.07 -0.14 22.49
C MET A 87 12.55 -0.33 22.39
N PHE A 88 11.77 0.43 23.18
CA PHE A 88 10.31 0.40 23.12
C PHE A 88 9.78 0.92 21.78
N SER A 89 10.33 2.03 21.27
CA SER A 89 9.92 2.61 19.99
C SER A 89 10.19 1.67 18.81
N VAL A 90 11.35 0.99 18.82
CA VAL A 90 11.71 -0.01 17.82
C VAL A 90 10.78 -1.22 17.90
N TRP A 91 10.42 -1.65 19.10
CA TRP A 91 9.47 -2.73 19.32
C TRP A 91 8.06 -2.37 18.80
N GLU A 92 7.57 -1.18 19.11
CA GLU A 92 6.27 -0.69 18.63
C GLU A 92 6.24 -0.59 17.10
N GLN A 93 7.31 -0.05 16.49
CA GLN A 93 7.42 0.01 15.04
C GLN A 93 7.46 -1.39 14.41
N LYS A 94 8.18 -2.34 15.03
CA LYS A 94 8.20 -3.74 14.59
C LYS A 94 6.81 -4.38 14.70
N GLN A 95 6.08 -4.13 15.78
CA GLN A 95 4.73 -4.64 15.99
C GLN A 95 3.74 -4.06 14.96
N ASN A 96 3.79 -2.76 14.71
CA ASN A 96 2.97 -2.10 13.70
C ASN A 96 3.26 -2.64 12.29
N ASN A 97 4.54 -2.83 11.94
CA ASN A 97 4.93 -3.44 10.69
C ASN A 97 4.41 -4.88 10.56
N GLN A 98 4.53 -5.70 11.62
CA GLN A 98 3.99 -7.05 11.64
C GLN A 98 2.48 -7.06 11.41
N LEU A 99 1.72 -6.22 12.11
CA LEU A 99 0.27 -6.11 11.93
C LEU A 99 -0.11 -5.68 10.50
N SER A 100 0.62 -4.72 9.93
CA SER A 100 0.41 -4.28 8.55
C SER A 100 0.68 -5.42 7.57
N LEU A 101 1.79 -6.14 7.73
CA LEU A 101 2.15 -7.29 6.90
C LEU A 101 1.10 -8.41 7.00
N PHE A 102 0.62 -8.72 8.20
CA PHE A 102 -0.45 -9.71 8.38
C PHE A 102 -1.74 -9.29 7.70
N LYS A 103 -2.09 -8.01 7.77
CA LYS A 103 -3.28 -7.46 7.10
C LYS A 103 -3.15 -7.53 5.59
N GLU A 104 -1.99 -7.18 5.04
CA GLU A 104 -1.70 -7.31 3.61
C GLU A 104 -1.76 -8.77 3.17
N LEU A 105 -1.11 -9.68 3.91
CA LEU A 105 -1.10 -11.11 3.60
C LEU A 105 -2.51 -11.71 3.65
N SER A 106 -3.31 -11.34 4.66
CA SER A 106 -4.71 -11.77 4.76
C SER A 106 -5.55 -11.26 3.59
N ASN A 107 -5.31 -10.02 3.14
CA ASN A 107 -5.98 -9.46 1.97
C ASN A 107 -5.57 -10.22 0.70
N ILE A 108 -4.29 -10.52 0.52
CA ILE A 108 -3.77 -11.27 -0.62
C ILE A 108 -4.38 -12.67 -0.67
N ILE A 109 -4.40 -13.37 0.47
CA ILE A 109 -5.07 -14.67 0.58
C ILE A 109 -6.54 -14.53 0.18
N ARG A 110 -7.30 -13.64 0.82
CA ARG A 110 -8.73 -13.47 0.54
C ARG A 110 -9.02 -13.18 -0.94
N ILE A 111 -8.14 -12.45 -1.62
CA ILE A 111 -8.31 -12.10 -3.03
C ILE A 111 -7.96 -13.28 -3.94
N LEU A 112 -6.87 -13.99 -3.65
CA LEU A 112 -6.39 -15.07 -4.51
C LEU A 112 -7.05 -16.42 -4.18
N ASP A 113 -7.84 -16.50 -3.11
CA ASP A 113 -8.57 -17.68 -2.71
C ASP A 113 -9.81 -17.85 -3.58
N ILE A 114 -9.71 -18.76 -4.54
CA ILE A 114 -10.85 -19.25 -5.31
C ILE A 114 -11.21 -20.60 -4.73
N ASP A 115 -12.38 -20.69 -4.09
CA ASP A 115 -12.81 -21.91 -3.42
C ASP A 115 -12.92 -23.06 -4.43
N ILE A 116 -12.25 -24.17 -4.10
CA ILE A 116 -12.24 -25.40 -4.89
C ILE A 116 -13.65 -25.96 -5.05
N GLN A 117 -14.53 -25.78 -4.05
CA GLN A 117 -15.92 -26.23 -4.12
C GLN A 117 -16.76 -25.39 -5.09
N GLU A 118 -16.50 -24.08 -5.17
CA GLU A 118 -17.13 -23.20 -6.16
C GLU A 118 -16.66 -23.56 -7.57
N MET A 119 -15.38 -23.90 -7.71
CA MET A 119 -14.83 -24.40 -8.96
C MET A 119 -15.41 -25.75 -9.36
N ASP A 120 -15.51 -26.73 -8.47
CA ASP A 120 -16.10 -28.03 -8.79
C ASP A 120 -17.59 -27.92 -9.13
N SER A 121 -18.33 -27.07 -8.42
CA SER A 121 -19.74 -26.79 -8.71
C SER A 121 -19.91 -26.14 -10.08
N PHE A 122 -18.96 -25.29 -10.47
CA PHE A 122 -18.90 -24.69 -11.81
C PHE A 122 -18.44 -25.71 -12.87
N PHE A 123 -17.35 -26.43 -12.67
CA PHE A 123 -16.82 -27.36 -13.67
C PHE A 123 -17.76 -28.53 -13.99
N ASN A 124 -18.71 -28.83 -13.11
CA ASN A 124 -19.79 -29.79 -13.31
C ASN A 124 -21.08 -29.19 -13.94
N LEU A 125 -21.01 -27.96 -14.46
CA LEU A 125 -22.08 -27.25 -15.16
C LEU A 125 -22.67 -28.06 -16.32
N ASN A 126 -23.87 -28.62 -16.10
CA ASN A 126 -24.73 -29.14 -17.16
C ASN A 126 -25.64 -28.03 -17.70
N ALA A 127 -26.31 -28.26 -18.82
CA ALA A 127 -27.19 -27.28 -19.50
C ALA A 127 -28.39 -26.74 -18.71
N GLN A 128 -28.54 -27.12 -17.44
CA GLN A 128 -29.59 -26.65 -16.53
C GLN A 128 -29.11 -25.59 -15.54
N THR A 129 -27.82 -25.28 -15.52
CA THR A 129 -27.30 -24.45 -14.44
C THR A 129 -27.57 -22.98 -14.71
N LEU A 130 -27.96 -22.28 -13.63
CA LEU A 130 -28.51 -20.95 -13.72
C LEU A 130 -27.46 -19.91 -14.16
N PRO A 131 -27.77 -19.05 -15.16
CA PRO A 131 -26.93 -17.93 -15.59
C PRO A 131 -26.42 -17.03 -14.45
N PRO A 132 -27.20 -16.76 -13.38
CA PRO A 132 -26.71 -16.06 -12.18
C PRO A 132 -25.46 -16.68 -11.54
N LEU A 133 -25.38 -18.02 -11.42
CA LEU A 133 -24.25 -18.69 -10.80
C LEU A 133 -22.98 -18.55 -11.66
N MET A 134 -23.14 -18.63 -12.99
CA MET A 134 -22.04 -18.37 -13.92
C MET A 134 -21.57 -16.92 -13.82
N MET A 135 -22.48 -15.96 -13.70
CA MET A 135 -22.16 -14.54 -13.58
C MET A 135 -21.37 -14.23 -12.30
N ASP A 136 -21.78 -14.76 -11.15
CA ASP A 136 -21.08 -14.54 -9.88
C ASP A 136 -19.64 -15.06 -9.92
N PHE A 137 -19.43 -16.23 -10.51
CA PHE A 137 -18.10 -16.79 -10.72
C PHE A 137 -17.25 -15.94 -11.68
N CYS A 138 -17.84 -15.48 -12.79
CA CYS A 138 -17.18 -14.58 -13.73
C CYS A 138 -16.76 -13.27 -13.08
N PHE A 139 -17.61 -12.69 -12.22
CA PHE A 139 -17.27 -11.46 -11.50
C PHE A 139 -16.10 -11.68 -10.54
N LYS A 140 -16.06 -12.80 -9.82
CA LYS A 140 -14.90 -13.16 -8.99
C LYS A 140 -13.63 -13.30 -9.83
N LEU A 141 -13.66 -14.00 -10.96
CA LEU A 141 -12.50 -14.14 -11.84
C LEU A 141 -12.00 -12.80 -12.39
N VAL A 142 -12.91 -11.92 -12.79
CA VAL A 142 -12.57 -10.56 -13.25
C VAL A 142 -11.98 -9.73 -12.12
N GLU A 143 -12.51 -9.86 -10.89
CA GLU A 143 -12.00 -9.17 -9.72
C GLU A 143 -10.57 -9.61 -9.36
N VAL A 144 -10.26 -10.90 -9.52
CA VAL A 144 -8.91 -11.42 -9.30
C VAL A 144 -7.95 -10.98 -10.41
N SER A 145 -8.39 -11.03 -11.67
CA SER A 145 -7.56 -10.70 -12.85
C SER A 145 -7.25 -9.20 -12.97
N ASN A 146 -8.18 -8.31 -12.62
CA ASN A 146 -8.00 -6.86 -12.79
C ASN A 146 -7.30 -6.15 -11.62
N ARG A 147 -6.86 -6.87 -10.58
CA ARG A 147 -6.27 -6.23 -9.39
C ARG A 147 -4.77 -5.97 -9.57
N ASN A 148 -4.40 -4.70 -9.43
CA ASN A 148 -3.02 -4.26 -9.35
C ASN A 148 -2.41 -4.67 -8.00
N LEU A 149 -1.83 -5.87 -7.95
CA LEU A 149 -0.98 -6.30 -6.85
C LEU A 149 0.32 -5.48 -6.84
N PRO A 150 0.81 -5.03 -5.68
CA PRO A 150 2.09 -4.36 -5.59
C PRO A 150 3.21 -5.23 -6.18
N PRO A 151 4.19 -4.65 -6.90
CA PRO A 151 5.23 -5.42 -7.60
C PRO A 151 6.17 -6.19 -6.65
N GLY A 152 6.17 -5.86 -5.36
CA GLY A 152 6.88 -6.65 -4.34
C GLY A 152 6.13 -7.92 -3.95
N VAL A 153 4.80 -7.88 -3.96
CA VAL A 153 3.93 -9.01 -3.60
C VAL A 153 3.91 -10.06 -4.70
N THR A 154 3.96 -9.64 -5.96
CA THR A 154 4.00 -10.55 -7.12
C THR A 154 5.28 -11.38 -7.20
N LYS A 155 6.35 -10.97 -6.50
CA LYS A 155 7.61 -11.74 -6.40
C LYS A 155 7.56 -12.85 -5.35
N ILE A 156 6.51 -12.90 -4.53
CA ILE A 156 6.32 -13.98 -3.57
C ILE A 156 5.94 -15.25 -4.34
N LEU A 157 6.73 -16.31 -4.21
CA LEU A 157 6.57 -17.55 -4.99
C LEU A 157 5.16 -18.15 -4.84
N ALA A 158 4.56 -18.09 -3.64
CA ALA A 158 3.19 -18.53 -3.41
C ALA A 158 2.17 -17.71 -4.20
N VAL A 159 2.34 -16.38 -4.26
CA VAL A 159 1.48 -15.48 -5.04
C VAL A 159 1.65 -15.72 -6.53
N GLU A 160 2.89 -15.86 -7.01
CA GLU A 160 3.16 -16.18 -8.41
C GLU A 160 2.52 -17.50 -8.83
N THR A 161 2.63 -18.54 -7.98
CA THR A 161 2.03 -19.85 -8.24
C THR A 161 0.51 -19.74 -8.27
N GLN A 162 -0.08 -18.99 -7.34
CA GLN A 162 -1.53 -18.83 -7.29
C GLN A 162 -2.06 -18.01 -8.47
N LEU A 163 -1.35 -16.97 -8.91
CA LEU A 163 -1.70 -16.22 -10.12
C LEU A 163 -1.69 -17.12 -11.37
N LYS A 164 -0.68 -17.99 -11.52
CA LYS A 164 -0.65 -18.98 -12.59
C LYS A 164 -1.84 -19.94 -12.51
N ASN A 165 -2.20 -20.38 -11.30
CA ASN A 165 -3.39 -21.21 -11.11
C ASN A 165 -4.66 -20.48 -11.56
N VAL A 166 -4.84 -19.22 -11.17
CA VAL A 166 -5.97 -18.37 -11.61
C VAL A 166 -6.00 -18.26 -13.14
N ASP A 167 -4.86 -18.03 -13.80
CA ASP A 167 -4.79 -17.97 -15.26
C ASP A 167 -5.19 -19.30 -15.93
N THR A 168 -4.76 -20.43 -15.35
CA THR A 168 -5.18 -21.75 -15.85
C THR A 168 -6.69 -21.97 -15.67
N ILE A 169 -7.26 -21.55 -14.54
CA ILE A 169 -8.69 -21.62 -14.25
C ILE A 169 -9.48 -20.77 -15.25
N ILE A 170 -9.05 -19.52 -15.50
CA ILE A 170 -9.67 -18.63 -16.47
C ILE A 170 -9.66 -19.27 -17.86
N SER A 171 -8.53 -19.84 -18.26
CA SER A 171 -8.37 -20.48 -19.58
C SER A 171 -9.30 -21.68 -19.72
N GLU A 172 -9.36 -22.54 -18.70
CA GLU A 172 -10.23 -23.72 -18.68
C GLU A 172 -11.72 -23.35 -18.65
N PHE A 173 -12.08 -22.34 -17.85
CA PHE A 173 -13.41 -21.75 -17.82
C PHE A 173 -13.83 -21.27 -19.21
N CYS A 174 -13.00 -20.43 -19.87
CA CYS A 174 -13.34 -19.88 -21.17
C CYS A 174 -13.49 -20.97 -22.24
N LEU A 175 -12.67 -22.02 -22.19
CA LEU A 175 -12.73 -23.14 -23.13
C LEU A 175 -14.01 -23.95 -22.93
N ARG A 176 -14.34 -24.32 -21.70
CA ARG A 176 -15.55 -25.08 -21.39
C ARG A 176 -16.81 -24.26 -21.68
N PHE A 177 -16.82 -22.98 -21.37
CA PHE A 177 -17.93 -22.08 -21.71
C PHE A 177 -18.14 -21.97 -23.23
N SER A 178 -17.05 -21.88 -24.01
CA SER A 178 -17.12 -21.91 -25.48
C SER A 178 -17.79 -23.20 -25.98
N CYS A 179 -17.33 -24.36 -25.49
CA CYS A 179 -17.94 -25.66 -25.82
C CYS A 179 -19.41 -25.75 -25.38
N PHE A 180 -19.74 -25.21 -24.21
CA PHE A 180 -21.10 -25.19 -23.67
C PHE A 180 -22.04 -24.39 -24.57
N ILE A 181 -21.68 -23.15 -24.92
CA ILE A 181 -22.48 -22.29 -25.79
C ILE A 181 -22.62 -22.92 -27.17
N ASP A 182 -21.55 -23.44 -27.74
CA ASP A 182 -21.59 -24.12 -29.03
C ASP A 182 -22.54 -25.33 -29.02
N ASN A 183 -22.52 -26.13 -27.96
CA ASN A 183 -23.40 -27.28 -27.81
C ASN A 183 -24.86 -26.87 -27.58
N LEU A 184 -25.07 -25.79 -26.82
CA LEU A 184 -26.40 -25.20 -26.62
C LEU A 184 -26.98 -24.71 -27.94
N ILE A 185 -26.21 -23.98 -28.76
CA ILE A 185 -26.63 -23.51 -30.08
C ILE A 185 -26.96 -24.71 -30.98
N ARG A 186 -26.06 -25.70 -31.08
CA ARG A 186 -26.29 -26.90 -31.91
C ARG A 186 -27.51 -27.70 -31.48
N LYS A 187 -27.77 -27.82 -30.17
CA LYS A 187 -28.95 -28.53 -29.65
C LYS A 187 -30.24 -27.81 -30.03
N ASN A 188 -30.30 -26.50 -29.84
CA ASN A 188 -31.48 -25.69 -30.15
C ASN A 188 -31.75 -25.60 -31.65
N ILE A 189 -30.69 -25.49 -32.48
CA ILE A 189 -30.78 -25.55 -33.94
C ILE A 189 -31.34 -26.90 -34.43
N LYS A 190 -30.93 -28.03 -33.81
CA LYS A 190 -31.44 -29.36 -34.17
C LYS A 190 -32.88 -29.59 -33.73
N SER A 191 -33.32 -28.98 -32.63
CA SER A 191 -34.70 -29.06 -32.16
C SER A 191 -35.63 -28.03 -32.82
N ALA A 192 -35.08 -27.05 -33.52
CA ALA A 192 -35.86 -26.06 -34.24
C ALA A 192 -36.65 -26.75 -35.35
N ASN A 193 -37.98 -26.67 -35.29
CA ASN A 193 -38.81 -27.05 -36.42
C ASN A 193 -38.53 -26.06 -37.55
N ILE A 194 -37.94 -26.55 -38.64
CA ILE A 194 -37.71 -25.75 -39.85
C ILE A 194 -39.08 -25.32 -40.37
N SER A 195 -39.46 -24.09 -40.07
CA SER A 195 -40.76 -23.53 -40.41
C SER A 195 -40.78 -23.18 -41.90
N SER A 196 -41.95 -23.23 -42.52
CA SER A 196 -42.17 -22.81 -43.90
C SER A 196 -42.09 -21.28 -44.10
N LYS A 197 -41.59 -20.52 -43.11
CA LYS A 197 -41.29 -19.09 -43.23
C LYS A 197 -39.87 -18.83 -42.72
N PRO A 198 -39.00 -18.18 -43.50
CA PRO A 198 -37.66 -17.80 -43.05
C PRO A 198 -37.73 -16.81 -41.87
N ASN A 199 -36.71 -16.85 -41.00
CA ASN A 199 -36.51 -15.95 -39.84
C ASN A 199 -37.45 -16.15 -38.63
N SER A 200 -37.97 -17.36 -38.39
CA SER A 200 -38.86 -17.64 -37.26
C SER A 200 -38.18 -18.38 -36.09
N HIS A 201 -37.06 -17.85 -35.57
CA HIS A 201 -36.35 -18.43 -34.41
C HIS A 201 -36.18 -17.48 -33.20
N PRO A 202 -37.19 -16.72 -32.78
CA PRO A 202 -37.06 -15.81 -31.63
C PRO A 202 -36.70 -16.55 -30.33
N GLU A 203 -37.15 -17.80 -30.18
CA GLU A 203 -36.93 -18.62 -28.99
C GLU A 203 -35.45 -18.99 -28.80
N ILE A 204 -34.74 -19.31 -29.90
CA ILE A 204 -33.32 -19.66 -29.86
C ILE A 204 -32.50 -18.43 -29.45
N HIS A 205 -32.80 -17.27 -30.03
CA HIS A 205 -32.16 -16.00 -29.69
C HIS A 205 -32.44 -15.57 -28.25
N GLN A 206 -33.66 -15.80 -27.74
CA GLN A 206 -34.00 -15.53 -26.35
C GLN A 206 -33.19 -16.40 -25.38
N ILE A 207 -33.01 -17.70 -25.66
CA ILE A 207 -32.21 -18.60 -24.81
C ILE A 207 -30.74 -18.17 -24.79
N ILE A 208 -30.19 -17.76 -25.93
CA ILE A 208 -28.79 -17.31 -26.04
C ILE A 208 -28.60 -15.95 -25.36
N ASN A 209 -29.57 -15.04 -25.47
CA ASN A 209 -29.50 -13.70 -24.88
C ASN A 209 -29.31 -13.70 -23.37
N VAL A 210 -29.77 -14.76 -22.69
CA VAL A 210 -29.58 -14.93 -21.25
C VAL A 210 -28.09 -15.07 -20.87
N TYR A 211 -27.24 -15.55 -21.79
CA TYR A 211 -25.80 -15.73 -21.58
C TYR A 211 -24.95 -14.57 -22.12
N THR A 212 -25.53 -13.59 -22.81
CA THR A 212 -24.85 -12.37 -23.29
C THR A 212 -23.95 -11.68 -22.25
N PRO A 213 -24.36 -11.50 -20.98
CA PRO A 213 -23.49 -10.84 -20.01
C PRO A 213 -22.24 -11.70 -19.68
N VAL A 214 -22.35 -13.03 -19.67
CA VAL A 214 -21.20 -13.94 -19.49
C VAL A 214 -20.26 -13.86 -20.69
N VAL A 215 -20.81 -13.83 -21.92
CA VAL A 215 -20.04 -13.66 -23.16
C VAL A 215 -19.27 -12.33 -23.17
N ALA A 216 -19.87 -11.25 -22.66
CA ALA A 216 -19.20 -9.96 -22.53
C ALA A 216 -18.01 -10.01 -21.55
N ILE A 217 -18.12 -10.78 -20.47
CA ILE A 217 -17.03 -10.99 -19.52
C ILE A 217 -15.92 -11.85 -20.15
N VAL A 218 -16.29 -12.93 -20.84
CA VAL A 218 -15.33 -13.79 -21.58
C VAL A 218 -14.55 -12.98 -22.62
N LYS A 219 -15.18 -12.02 -23.30
CA LYS A 219 -14.50 -11.12 -24.24
C LYS A 219 -13.36 -10.34 -23.58
N ASN A 220 -13.53 -9.92 -22.33
CA ASN A 220 -12.52 -9.17 -21.59
C ASN A 220 -11.42 -10.07 -21.01
N LEU A 221 -11.76 -11.30 -20.62
CA LEU A 221 -10.82 -12.26 -20.04
C LEU A 221 -9.98 -12.99 -21.10
N ASN A 222 -10.60 -13.42 -22.20
CA ASN A 222 -9.94 -14.17 -23.27
C ASN A 222 -10.56 -13.84 -24.65
N PRO A 223 -9.94 -12.94 -25.43
CA PRO A 223 -10.47 -12.52 -26.73
C PRO A 223 -10.41 -13.61 -27.80
N ILE A 224 -9.52 -14.60 -27.65
CA ILE A 224 -9.37 -15.70 -28.60
C ILE A 224 -10.61 -16.60 -28.55
N ASN A 225 -10.99 -17.04 -27.36
CA ASN A 225 -12.17 -17.90 -27.18
C ASN A 225 -13.46 -17.17 -27.56
N PHE A 226 -13.55 -15.85 -27.32
CA PHE A 226 -14.67 -15.04 -27.79
C PHE A 226 -14.78 -15.03 -29.33
N SER A 227 -13.67 -14.91 -30.04
CA SER A 227 -13.63 -14.97 -31.51
C SER A 227 -14.12 -16.31 -32.04
N GLU A 228 -13.74 -17.40 -31.38
CA GLU A 228 -14.21 -18.76 -31.73
C GLU A 228 -15.73 -18.90 -31.54
N ILE A 229 -16.27 -18.46 -30.39
CA ILE A 229 -17.71 -18.47 -30.12
C ILE A 229 -18.45 -17.65 -31.20
N TYR A 230 -17.96 -16.46 -31.53
CA TYR A 230 -18.59 -15.59 -32.52
C TYR A 230 -18.57 -16.21 -33.93
N SER A 231 -17.45 -16.81 -34.33
CA SER A 231 -17.29 -17.50 -35.61
C SER A 231 -18.21 -18.71 -35.72
N ASN A 232 -18.25 -19.54 -34.68
CA ASN A 232 -19.11 -20.72 -34.63
C ASN A 232 -20.60 -20.36 -34.61
N TYR A 233 -20.97 -19.35 -33.83
CA TYR A 233 -22.32 -18.79 -33.83
C TYR A 233 -22.74 -18.35 -35.24
N SER A 234 -21.92 -17.50 -35.88
CA SER A 234 -22.21 -16.95 -37.21
C SER A 234 -22.37 -18.06 -38.26
N ARG A 235 -21.45 -19.03 -38.28
CA ARG A 235 -21.48 -20.17 -39.19
C ARG A 235 -22.71 -21.06 -38.98
N LEU A 236 -23.04 -21.40 -37.73
CA LEU A 236 -24.16 -22.29 -37.43
C LEU A 236 -25.52 -21.67 -37.81
N PHE A 237 -25.69 -20.36 -37.56
CA PHE A 237 -26.89 -19.66 -37.97
C PHE A 237 -26.94 -19.44 -39.48
N GLU A 238 -25.82 -19.16 -40.14
CA GLU A 238 -25.73 -19.08 -41.61
C GLU A 238 -26.17 -20.40 -42.25
N GLU A 239 -25.64 -21.53 -41.80
CA GLU A 239 -26.03 -22.86 -42.28
C GLU A 239 -27.51 -23.17 -42.07
N LEU A 240 -28.06 -22.77 -40.92
CA LEU A 240 -29.49 -22.92 -40.63
C LEU A 240 -30.31 -22.08 -41.61
N TYR A 241 -30.05 -20.78 -41.73
CA TYR A 241 -30.81 -19.90 -42.61
C TYR A 241 -30.72 -20.33 -44.07
N ILE A 242 -29.55 -20.76 -44.56
CA ILE A 242 -29.41 -21.30 -45.91
C ILE A 242 -30.33 -22.51 -46.13
N LYS A 243 -30.40 -23.43 -45.16
CA LYS A 243 -31.29 -24.60 -45.24
C LYS A 243 -32.77 -24.19 -45.25
N GLU A 244 -33.16 -23.24 -44.41
CA GLU A 244 -34.54 -22.73 -44.36
C GLU A 244 -34.94 -22.04 -45.65
N TRP A 245 -34.08 -21.16 -46.17
CA TRP A 245 -34.33 -20.46 -47.43
C TRP A 245 -34.44 -21.44 -48.60
N LYS A 246 -33.62 -22.49 -48.62
CA LYS A 246 -33.71 -23.55 -49.63
C LYS A 246 -35.04 -24.29 -49.58
N ILE A 247 -35.46 -24.73 -48.38
CA ILE A 247 -36.75 -25.43 -48.18
C ILE A 247 -37.93 -24.51 -48.54
N TYR A 248 -37.85 -23.23 -48.17
CA TYR A 248 -38.87 -22.25 -48.50
C TYR A 248 -39.02 -22.03 -50.00
N ILE A 249 -37.90 -21.81 -50.70
CA ILE A 249 -37.87 -21.64 -52.16
C ILE A 249 -38.37 -22.90 -52.86
N ASP A 250 -37.92 -24.09 -52.44
CA ASP A 250 -38.38 -25.36 -53.01
C ASP A 250 -39.89 -25.57 -52.79
N GLY A 251 -40.42 -25.14 -51.63
CA GLY A 251 -41.84 -25.16 -51.33
C GLY A 251 -42.67 -24.18 -52.17
N LEU A 252 -42.11 -23.01 -52.50
CA LEU A 252 -42.73 -22.05 -53.40
C LEU A 252 -42.72 -22.56 -54.84
N ILE A 253 -41.61 -23.12 -55.32
CA ILE A 253 -41.48 -23.69 -56.67
C ILE A 253 -42.50 -24.81 -56.89
N LYS A 254 -42.72 -25.68 -55.89
CA LYS A 254 -43.73 -26.75 -55.95
C LYS A 254 -45.19 -26.27 -55.95
N LYS A 255 -45.45 -25.05 -55.47
CA LYS A 255 -46.79 -24.43 -55.48
C LYS A 255 -47.10 -23.70 -56.79
N ILE A 256 -46.13 -23.54 -57.68
CA ILE A 256 -46.37 -22.98 -59.02
C ILE A 256 -47.06 -24.06 -59.86
N PRO A 257 -48.30 -23.85 -60.35
CA PRO A 257 -48.97 -24.82 -61.20
C PRO A 257 -48.22 -24.93 -62.54
N VAL A 258 -47.70 -26.13 -62.82
CA VAL A 258 -47.10 -26.46 -64.12
C VAL A 258 -48.20 -27.09 -64.98
N ASN A 259 -48.57 -26.43 -66.08
CA ASN A 259 -49.42 -27.06 -67.11
C ASN A 259 -48.57 -27.97 -68.02
N GLU A 260 -49.20 -29.01 -68.59
CA GLU A 260 -48.61 -30.15 -69.34
C GLU A 260 -47.74 -29.82 -70.59
N THR A 261 -47.29 -28.57 -70.77
CA THR A 261 -46.43 -28.16 -71.90
C THR A 261 -45.18 -27.37 -71.48
N GLY A 262 -44.79 -27.39 -70.20
CA GLY A 262 -43.46 -26.91 -69.77
C GLY A 262 -43.22 -25.41 -69.96
N LYS A 263 -44.27 -24.59 -70.00
CA LYS A 263 -44.18 -23.12 -69.95
C LYS A 263 -44.83 -22.60 -68.68
N TYR A 264 -44.10 -21.77 -67.93
CA TYR A 264 -44.61 -21.05 -66.77
C TYR A 264 -45.80 -20.19 -67.20
N LEU A 265 -46.96 -20.38 -66.58
CA LEU A 265 -48.09 -19.47 -66.70
C LEU A 265 -47.67 -18.12 -66.12
N LYS A 266 -47.89 -17.04 -66.88
CA LYS A 266 -47.81 -15.68 -66.33
C LYS A 266 -48.84 -15.58 -65.22
N HIS A 267 -48.39 -15.61 -63.98
CA HIS A 267 -49.21 -15.26 -62.83
C HIS A 267 -49.48 -13.75 -62.88
N ASP A 268 -50.73 -13.34 -62.71
CA ASP A 268 -51.07 -11.93 -62.51
C ASP A 268 -50.26 -11.39 -61.32
N GLN A 269 -49.54 -10.30 -61.57
CA GLN A 269 -48.57 -9.68 -60.66
C GLN A 269 -49.21 -9.02 -59.42
N SER A 270 -50.51 -9.20 -59.18
CA SER A 270 -51.26 -8.50 -58.14
C SER A 270 -51.03 -9.04 -56.72
N ASP A 271 -50.70 -10.33 -56.56
CA ASP A 271 -50.63 -10.95 -55.23
C ASP A 271 -49.21 -10.95 -54.61
N LEU A 272 -48.15 -10.77 -55.41
CA LEU A 272 -46.77 -10.71 -54.91
C LEU A 272 -46.39 -9.37 -54.26
N TYR A 273 -47.15 -8.30 -54.53
CA TYR A 273 -46.89 -6.96 -53.96
C TYR A 273 -47.69 -6.67 -52.70
N ARG A 274 -48.67 -7.50 -52.33
CA ARG A 274 -49.52 -7.23 -51.18
C ARG A 274 -48.80 -7.47 -49.84
N ASP A 275 -47.84 -8.39 -49.81
CA ASP A 275 -47.01 -8.67 -48.62
C ASP A 275 -45.81 -7.72 -48.48
N ALA A 276 -45.44 -7.00 -49.55
CA ALA A 276 -44.35 -6.02 -49.51
C ALA A 276 -44.77 -4.70 -48.82
N ASP A 277 -46.06 -4.33 -48.91
CA ASP A 277 -46.58 -3.11 -48.26
C ASP A 277 -46.85 -3.29 -46.76
N GLU A 278 -47.07 -4.51 -46.27
CA GLU A 278 -47.14 -4.78 -44.82
C GLU A 278 -45.78 -4.65 -44.10
N PHE A 279 -44.67 -4.78 -44.84
CA PHE A 279 -43.33 -4.56 -44.29
C PHE A 279 -42.98 -3.07 -44.14
N LYS A 280 -43.47 -2.19 -45.02
CA LYS A 280 -43.24 -0.75 -44.90
C LYS A 280 -44.07 -0.08 -43.79
N GLY A 281 -45.18 -0.69 -43.37
CA GLY A 281 -46.06 -0.13 -42.34
C GLY A 281 -45.58 -0.26 -40.88
N ARG A 282 -44.53 -1.05 -40.61
CA ARG A 282 -43.99 -1.23 -39.23
C ARG A 282 -42.78 -0.36 -38.90
N ASP A 283 -42.03 0.10 -39.90
CA ASP A 283 -40.84 0.94 -39.68
C ASP A 283 -41.14 2.41 -39.38
N GLN A 284 -42.41 2.84 -39.47
CA GLN A 284 -42.82 4.22 -39.19
C GLN A 284 -43.46 4.46 -37.81
N LYS A 285 -43.44 3.47 -36.89
CA LYS A 285 -43.99 3.62 -35.53
C LYS A 285 -42.99 3.53 -34.37
N VAL A 286 -41.68 3.55 -34.63
CA VAL A 286 -40.66 3.49 -33.55
C VAL A 286 -39.81 4.77 -33.47
N SER A 287 -40.15 5.85 -34.19
CA SER A 287 -39.41 7.12 -34.11
C SER A 287 -39.86 8.09 -33.01
N ASP A 288 -40.87 7.76 -32.20
CA ASP A 288 -41.34 8.65 -31.12
C ASP A 288 -41.21 8.01 -29.72
N VAL A 289 -39.97 7.76 -29.29
CA VAL A 289 -39.63 7.74 -27.85
C VAL A 289 -38.32 8.48 -27.66
N LYS A 290 -38.42 9.73 -27.19
CA LYS A 290 -37.29 10.55 -26.74
C LYS A 290 -36.56 9.86 -25.57
N PRO A 291 -35.22 9.89 -25.51
CA PRO A 291 -34.51 9.50 -24.31
C PRO A 291 -34.69 10.58 -23.24
N SER A 292 -35.27 10.19 -22.10
CA SER A 292 -35.27 10.96 -20.86
C SER A 292 -34.40 10.20 -19.86
N LEU A 293 -33.29 10.84 -19.48
CA LEU A 293 -32.26 10.48 -18.49
C LEU A 293 -31.51 9.16 -18.68
#